data_AF-A0A534LTK0-F1
#
_entry.id   AF-A0A534LTK0-F1
#
_cell.length_a   1.000
_cell.length_b   1.000
_cell.length_c   1.000
_cell.angle_alpha   90.00
_cell.angle_beta   90.00
_cell.angle_gamma   90.00
#
_symmetry.space_group_name_H-M   'P 1'
#
loop_
_entity.id
_entity.type
_entity.pdbx_description
1 polymer ?
#
loop_
_entity_poly.entity_id
_entity_poly.type
_entity_poly.pdbx_seq_one_letter_code
_entity_poly.pdbx_strand_id
1 'polypeptide(L)'
;MASRTAVTRTIRLDGDTDRALSGLAEKERVSVNFLVNRALRKFIEWDVYAEKFGFLSLPASMITKMMSYLSDEEAKEMGRWAGQNLVKDFLTFWFKEVSVTTLVKGYPALESKYGKSFEYEEHVDGGRWTIILKHGRGLKWSLYYEELLRSVFEQLLKKEVKTERTEDQVVARFSAV
;
A
#
# COMPACT_ATOMS: atom_id res chain seq x y z
N MET A 1 15.09 3.99 -19.63
CA MET A 1 14.97 2.83 -18.72
C MET A 1 16.37 2.48 -18.23
N ALA A 2 16.64 2.55 -16.94
CA ALA A 2 17.93 2.11 -16.42
C ALA A 2 18.07 0.59 -16.64
N SER A 3 19.17 0.16 -17.26
CA SER A 3 19.52 -1.25 -17.43
C SER A 3 19.53 -1.95 -16.07
N ARG A 4 18.69 -2.99 -15.90
CA ARG A 4 18.78 -3.86 -14.72
C ARG A 4 20.01 -4.73 -14.87
N THR A 5 21.12 -4.31 -14.25
CA THR A 5 22.32 -5.15 -14.17
C THR A 5 22.02 -6.39 -13.32
N ALA A 6 22.12 -7.58 -13.92
CA ALA A 6 21.98 -8.83 -13.20
C ALA A 6 23.29 -9.15 -12.45
N VAL A 7 23.17 -9.50 -11.17
CA VAL A 7 24.30 -9.90 -10.33
C VAL A 7 24.05 -11.32 -9.82
N THR A 8 24.96 -12.25 -10.13
CA THR A 8 24.87 -13.63 -9.67
C THR A 8 25.40 -13.76 -8.24
N ARG A 9 24.63 -14.45 -7.40
CA ARG A 9 25.00 -14.83 -6.03
C ARG A 9 24.72 -16.32 -5.87
N THR A 10 25.63 -17.07 -5.26
CA THR A 10 25.42 -18.47 -4.92
C THR A 10 24.86 -18.56 -3.51
N ILE A 11 23.70 -19.20 -3.35
CA ILE A 11 23.00 -19.38 -2.07
C ILE A 11 22.71 -20.87 -1.91
N ARG A 12 22.89 -21.40 -0.70
CA ARG A 12 22.45 -22.75 -0.35
C ARG A 12 21.04 -22.67 0.23
N LEU A 13 20.14 -23.51 -0.25
CA LEU A 13 18.78 -23.65 0.24
C LEU A 13 18.63 -24.99 0.95
N ASP A 14 17.80 -25.03 1.99
CA ASP A 14 17.38 -26.29 2.57
C ASP A 14 16.58 -27.09 1.52
N GLY A 15 16.81 -28.41 1.49
CA GLY A 15 16.28 -29.25 0.41
C GLY A 15 14.74 -29.31 0.39
N ASP A 16 14.08 -29.12 1.52
CA ASP A 16 12.62 -29.00 1.61
C ASP A 16 12.11 -27.67 1.04
N THR A 17 12.81 -26.57 1.31
CA THR A 17 12.53 -25.24 0.75
C THR A 17 12.68 -25.25 -0.77
N ASP A 18 13.75 -25.85 -1.30
CA ASP A 18 13.96 -25.97 -2.75
C ASP A 18 12.86 -26.79 -3.44
N ARG A 19 12.45 -27.92 -2.83
CA ARG A 19 11.31 -28.71 -3.33
C ARG A 19 10.01 -27.92 -3.35
N ALA A 20 9.73 -27.16 -2.29
CA ALA A 20 8.53 -26.32 -2.23
C ALA A 20 8.55 -25.21 -3.29
N LEU A 21 9.69 -24.54 -3.47
CA LEU A 21 9.88 -23.51 -4.50
C LEU A 21 9.70 -24.10 -5.91
N SER A 22 10.26 -25.28 -6.17
CA SER A 22 10.12 -25.97 -7.46
C SER A 22 8.67 -26.32 -7.77
N GLY A 23 7.93 -26.86 -6.80
CA GLY A 23 6.50 -27.17 -6.98
C GLY A 23 5.64 -25.91 -7.20
N LEU A 24 5.93 -24.81 -6.50
CA LEU A 24 5.27 -23.53 -6.75
C LEU A 24 5.60 -22.96 -8.13
N ALA A 25 6.86 -23.06 -8.55
CA ALA A 25 7.31 -22.57 -9.85
C ALA A 25 6.60 -23.29 -11.00
N GLU A 26 6.45 -24.61 -10.90
CA GLU A 26 5.70 -25.42 -11.87
C GLU A 26 4.22 -25.01 -11.91
N LYS A 27 3.57 -24.91 -10.73
CA LYS A 27 2.16 -24.53 -10.62
C LYS A 27 1.88 -23.14 -11.19
N GLU A 28 2.76 -22.18 -10.92
CA GLU A 28 2.64 -20.79 -11.40
C GLU A 28 3.20 -20.60 -12.83
N ARG A 29 3.80 -21.63 -13.45
CA ARG A 29 4.47 -21.59 -14.75
C ARG A 29 5.55 -20.50 -14.85
N VAL A 30 6.35 -20.38 -13.80
CA VAL A 30 7.47 -19.44 -13.69
C VAL A 30 8.75 -20.19 -13.30
N SER A 31 9.91 -19.52 -13.31
CA SER A 31 11.14 -20.13 -12.83
C SER A 31 11.31 -20.00 -11.31
N VAL A 32 12.07 -20.93 -10.71
CA VAL A 32 12.49 -20.80 -9.30
C VAL A 32 13.21 -19.47 -9.06
N ASN A 33 14.08 -19.05 -9.99
CA ASN A 33 14.76 -17.76 -9.92
C ASN A 33 13.79 -16.58 -9.87
N PHE A 34 12.67 -16.64 -10.62
CA PHE A 34 11.63 -15.61 -10.55
C PHE A 34 11.00 -15.56 -9.15
N LEU A 35 10.65 -16.71 -8.57
CA LEU A 35 10.09 -16.78 -7.21
C LEU A 35 11.07 -16.27 -6.15
N VAL A 36 12.34 -16.66 -6.23
CA VAL A 36 13.40 -16.20 -5.32
C VAL A 36 13.55 -14.68 -5.41
N ASN A 37 13.64 -14.11 -6.63
CA ASN A 37 13.71 -12.67 -6.80
C ASN A 37 12.45 -11.95 -6.28
N ARG A 38 11.26 -12.53 -6.49
CA ARG A 38 9.99 -11.99 -5.98
C ARG A 38 9.98 -11.96 -4.45
N ALA A 39 10.40 -13.05 -3.80
CA ALA A 39 10.48 -13.15 -2.35
C ALA A 39 11.51 -12.20 -1.74
N LEU A 40 12.74 -12.16 -2.29
CA LEU A 40 13.80 -11.27 -1.79
C LEU A 40 13.44 -9.79 -1.98
N ARG A 41 12.78 -9.43 -3.08
CA ARG A 41 12.27 -8.06 -3.27
C ARG A 41 11.20 -7.73 -2.23
N LYS A 42 10.23 -8.61 -1.99
CA LYS A 42 9.23 -8.41 -0.93
C LYS A 42 9.90 -8.26 0.44
N PHE A 43 10.90 -9.08 0.74
CA PHE A 43 11.60 -9.02 2.01
C PHE A 43 12.27 -7.64 2.22
N ILE A 44 13.02 -7.17 1.22
CA ILE A 44 13.76 -5.89 1.30
C ILE A 44 12.82 -4.69 1.21
N GLU A 45 11.83 -4.73 0.32
CA GLU A 45 10.93 -3.61 0.07
C GLU A 45 9.76 -3.53 1.05
N TRP A 46 9.44 -4.58 1.82
CA TRP A 46 8.27 -4.65 2.70
C TRP A 46 8.56 -5.31 4.05
N ASP A 47 8.91 -6.60 4.09
CA ASP A 47 8.86 -7.39 5.33
C ASP A 47 9.76 -6.80 6.45
N VAL A 48 10.99 -6.38 6.12
CA VAL A 48 11.95 -5.77 7.07
C VAL A 48 11.40 -4.55 7.80
N TYR A 49 10.48 -3.82 7.17
CA TYR A 49 9.88 -2.63 7.74
C TYR A 49 8.51 -2.94 8.36
N ALA A 50 7.69 -3.76 7.70
CA ALA A 50 6.40 -4.19 8.21
C ALA A 50 6.51 -4.85 9.60
N GLU A 51 7.56 -5.65 9.83
CA GLU A 51 7.84 -6.23 11.15
C GLU A 51 8.09 -5.17 12.24
N LYS A 52 8.80 -4.08 11.92
CA LYS A 52 9.08 -3.00 12.87
C LYS A 52 7.83 -2.22 13.29
N PHE A 53 6.84 -2.19 12.40
CA PHE A 53 5.56 -1.54 12.62
C PHE A 53 4.49 -2.48 13.20
N GLY A 54 4.83 -3.76 13.46
CA GLY A 54 3.90 -4.72 14.03
C GLY A 54 2.76 -5.09 13.08
N PHE A 55 2.98 -5.06 11.76
CA PHE A 55 1.95 -5.47 10.80
C PHE A 55 1.57 -6.94 11.02
N LEU A 56 0.26 -7.19 11.07
CA LEU A 56 -0.30 -8.53 11.19
C LEU A 56 -0.90 -8.97 9.87
N SER A 57 -0.68 -10.24 9.53
CA SER A 57 -1.39 -10.87 8.42
C SER A 57 -2.75 -11.35 8.90
N LEU A 58 -3.82 -10.77 8.36
CA LEU A 58 -5.20 -11.11 8.70
C LEU A 58 -5.99 -11.50 7.44
N PRO A 59 -6.92 -12.48 7.52
CA PRO A 59 -7.82 -12.76 6.42
C PRO A 59 -8.61 -11.52 6.04
N ALA A 60 -8.72 -11.21 4.75
CA ALA A 60 -9.46 -10.04 4.27
C ALA A 60 -10.91 -10.04 4.76
N SER A 61 -11.55 -11.21 4.84
CA SER A 61 -12.90 -11.38 5.38
C SER A 61 -13.01 -10.99 6.86
N MET A 62 -11.98 -11.23 7.67
CA MET A 62 -11.95 -10.82 9.09
C MET A 62 -11.92 -9.29 9.19
N ILE A 63 -11.06 -8.65 8.41
CA ILE A 63 -10.95 -7.18 8.35
C ILE A 63 -12.28 -6.54 7.90
N THR A 64 -12.90 -7.08 6.85
CA THR A 64 -14.23 -6.62 6.41
C THR A 64 -15.29 -6.81 7.50
N LYS A 65 -15.26 -7.95 8.21
CA LYS A 65 -16.19 -8.21 9.30
C LYS A 65 -16.00 -7.24 10.47
N MET A 66 -14.76 -6.94 10.85
CA MET A 66 -14.46 -5.94 11.89
C MET A 66 -14.99 -4.57 11.52
N MET A 67 -14.73 -4.11 10.29
CA MET A 67 -15.25 -2.82 9.79
C MET A 67 -16.79 -2.78 9.80
N SER A 68 -17.46 -3.92 9.59
CA SER A 68 -18.93 -3.98 9.60
C SER A 68 -19.55 -3.60 10.96
N TYR A 69 -18.81 -3.74 12.06
CA TYR A 69 -19.29 -3.39 13.40
C TYR A 69 -19.23 -1.90 13.73
N LEU A 70 -18.40 -1.14 12.99
CA LEU A 70 -18.29 0.30 13.20
C LEU A 70 -19.51 1.02 12.63
N SER A 71 -19.92 2.11 13.25
CA SER A 71 -20.75 3.12 12.59
C SER A 71 -19.96 3.86 11.51
N ASP A 72 -20.67 4.57 10.64
CA ASP A 72 -20.05 5.39 9.60
C ASP A 72 -19.13 6.47 10.19
N GLU A 73 -19.47 7.04 11.34
CA GLU A 73 -18.63 8.05 11.99
C GLU A 73 -17.40 7.45 12.67
N GLU A 74 -17.50 6.28 13.29
CA GLU A 74 -16.33 5.56 13.83
C GLU A 74 -15.36 5.15 12.71
N ALA A 75 -15.87 4.75 11.55
CA ALA A 75 -15.03 4.44 10.38
C ALA A 75 -14.27 5.69 9.89
N LYS A 76 -14.93 6.85 9.85
CA LYS A 76 -14.28 8.13 9.53
C LYS A 76 -13.22 8.52 10.55
N GLU A 77 -13.53 8.40 11.84
CA GLU A 77 -12.58 8.72 12.92
C GLU A 77 -11.33 7.83 12.84
N MET A 78 -11.52 6.54 12.59
CA MET A 78 -10.41 5.61 12.34
C MET A 78 -9.57 6.02 11.13
N GLY A 79 -10.20 6.50 10.06
CA GLY A 79 -9.53 7.04 8.87
C GLY A 79 -8.68 8.26 9.19
N ARG A 80 -9.25 9.25 9.90
CA ARG A 80 -8.53 10.44 10.36
C ARG A 80 -7.31 10.07 11.21
N TRP A 81 -7.50 9.19 12.19
CA TRP A 81 -6.44 8.71 13.06
C TRP A 81 -5.34 8.00 12.27
N ALA A 82 -5.70 7.13 11.32
CA ALA A 82 -4.73 6.43 10.49
C ALA A 82 -3.89 7.41 9.64
N GLY A 83 -4.52 8.45 9.07
CA GLY A 83 -3.80 9.49 8.35
C GLY A 83 -2.80 10.26 9.22
N GLN A 84 -3.21 10.65 10.43
CA GLN A 84 -2.37 11.47 11.34
C GLN A 84 -1.23 10.71 11.99
N ASN A 85 -1.43 9.41 12.23
CA ASN A 85 -0.52 8.58 13.03
C ASN A 85 0.16 7.54 12.15
N LEU A 86 -0.59 6.55 11.64
CA LEU A 86 -0.02 5.44 10.89
C LEU A 86 0.70 5.88 9.60
N VAL A 87 0.03 6.65 8.74
CA VAL A 87 0.62 7.09 7.47
C VAL A 87 1.79 8.03 7.74
N LYS A 88 1.67 8.94 8.71
CA LYS A 88 2.75 9.85 9.10
C LYS A 88 4.01 9.09 9.55
N ASP A 89 3.84 8.09 10.41
CA ASP A 89 4.95 7.30 10.92
C ASP A 89 5.58 6.46 9.81
N PHE A 90 4.76 5.89 8.93
CA PHE A 90 5.22 5.19 7.74
C PHE A 90 6.10 6.09 6.87
N LEU A 91 5.60 7.28 6.51
CA LEU A 91 6.33 8.23 5.67
C LEU A 91 7.65 8.66 6.32
N THR A 92 7.60 9.02 7.60
CA THR A 92 8.77 9.52 8.34
C THR A 92 9.82 8.44 8.56
N PHE A 93 9.43 7.24 8.95
CA PHE A 93 10.41 6.19 9.26
C PHE A 93 10.93 5.50 8.01
N TRP A 94 10.06 5.24 7.03
CA TRP A 94 10.38 4.41 5.87
C TRP A 94 11.01 5.22 4.75
N PHE A 95 10.41 6.36 4.43
CA PHE A 95 10.90 7.24 3.36
C PHE A 95 11.81 8.36 3.86
N LYS A 96 11.94 8.54 5.18
CA LYS A 96 12.74 9.60 5.81
C LYS A 96 12.27 11.03 5.49
N GLU A 97 11.12 11.17 4.85
CA GLU A 97 10.50 12.45 4.51
C GLU A 97 8.98 12.32 4.37
N VAL A 98 8.28 13.39 4.73
CA VAL A 98 6.84 13.55 4.46
C VAL A 98 6.70 14.53 3.31
N SER A 99 6.42 14.03 2.11
CA SER A 99 6.29 14.83 0.89
C SER A 99 5.10 14.34 0.06
N VAL A 100 4.63 15.18 -0.87
CA VAL A 100 3.61 14.76 -1.85
C VAL A 100 4.09 13.53 -2.61
N THR A 101 5.37 13.49 -2.98
CA THR A 101 5.98 12.37 -3.71
C THR A 101 5.94 11.08 -2.90
N THR A 102 6.32 11.10 -1.62
CA THR A 102 6.31 9.89 -0.80
C THR A 102 4.90 9.42 -0.49
N LEU A 103 3.94 10.34 -0.34
CA LEU A 103 2.53 10.01 -0.15
C LEU A 103 1.85 9.43 -1.40
N VAL A 104 2.20 9.92 -2.58
CA VAL A 104 1.48 9.61 -3.82
C VAL A 104 2.15 8.43 -4.52
N LYS A 105 3.49 8.40 -4.58
CA LYS A 105 4.23 7.33 -5.26
C LYS A 105 4.76 6.27 -4.32
N GLY A 106 5.28 6.67 -3.17
CA GLY A 106 5.97 5.77 -2.25
C GLY A 106 5.00 4.85 -1.53
N TYR A 107 4.19 5.44 -0.66
CA TYR A 107 3.27 4.73 0.22
C TYR A 107 2.27 3.85 -0.55
N PRO A 108 1.55 4.34 -1.58
CA PRO A 108 0.54 3.56 -2.27
C PRO A 108 1.15 2.44 -3.11
N ALA A 109 2.36 2.62 -3.65
CA ALA A 109 3.05 1.56 -4.37
C ALA A 109 3.36 0.37 -3.45
N LEU A 110 3.76 0.61 -2.19
CA LEU A 110 4.02 -0.47 -1.24
C LEU A 110 2.72 -1.10 -0.72
N GLU A 111 1.75 -0.27 -0.33
CA GLU A 111 0.45 -0.73 0.18
C GLU A 111 -0.36 -1.49 -0.87
N SER A 112 -0.34 -1.05 -2.13
CA SER A 112 -1.03 -1.75 -3.22
C SER A 112 -0.31 -3.05 -3.58
N LYS A 113 1.02 -3.01 -3.70
CA LYS A 113 1.83 -4.17 -4.12
C LYS A 113 1.92 -5.27 -3.07
N TYR A 114 2.08 -4.90 -1.80
CA TYR A 114 2.35 -5.85 -0.72
C TYR A 114 1.25 -5.89 0.34
N GLY A 115 0.72 -4.73 0.75
CA GLY A 115 -0.36 -4.63 1.73
C GLY A 115 -1.72 -5.13 1.21
N LYS A 116 -1.93 -5.08 -0.11
CA LYS A 116 -3.21 -5.38 -0.78
C LYS A 116 -4.39 -4.57 -0.24
N SER A 117 -4.09 -3.38 0.29
CA SER A 117 -5.06 -2.45 0.87
C SER A 117 -6.02 -1.94 -0.22
N PHE A 118 -5.51 -1.64 -1.41
CA PHE A 118 -6.27 -1.19 -2.57
C PHE A 118 -5.48 -1.41 -3.87
N GLU A 119 -6.17 -1.40 -5.01
CA GLU A 119 -5.58 -1.10 -6.30
C GLU A 119 -5.32 0.41 -6.38
N TYR A 120 -4.17 0.81 -6.94
CA TYR A 120 -3.73 2.20 -6.99
C TYR A 120 -3.52 2.67 -8.43
N GLU A 121 -4.10 3.82 -8.77
CA GLU A 121 -3.80 4.54 -10.00
C GLU A 121 -3.51 6.02 -9.71
N GLU A 122 -2.54 6.59 -10.44
CA GLU A 122 -2.21 8.01 -10.42
C GLU A 122 -2.15 8.57 -11.84
N HIS A 123 -2.63 9.80 -12.02
CA HIS A 123 -2.37 10.56 -13.24
C HIS A 123 -2.20 12.05 -12.94
N VAL A 124 -1.43 12.72 -13.80
CA VAL A 124 -1.24 14.17 -13.76
C VAL A 124 -1.69 14.73 -15.09
N ASP A 125 -2.64 15.67 -15.04
CA ASP A 125 -3.12 16.39 -16.22
C ASP A 125 -3.37 17.86 -15.88
N GLY A 126 -2.93 18.77 -16.76
CA GLY A 126 -3.13 20.22 -16.59
C GLY A 126 -2.64 20.78 -15.25
N GLY A 127 -1.58 20.22 -14.65
CA GLY A 127 -1.07 20.64 -13.34
C GLY A 127 -1.91 20.17 -12.14
N ARG A 128 -2.85 19.24 -12.35
CA ARG A 128 -3.66 18.60 -11.31
C ARG A 128 -3.30 17.13 -11.20
N TRP A 129 -3.07 16.69 -9.98
CA TRP A 129 -2.97 15.28 -9.67
C TRP A 129 -4.35 14.70 -9.41
N THR A 130 -4.54 13.48 -9.87
CA THR A 130 -5.64 12.61 -9.46
C THR A 130 -5.04 11.29 -9.00
N ILE A 131 -5.46 10.84 -7.82
CA ILE A 131 -5.13 9.52 -7.29
C ILE A 131 -6.41 8.74 -7.04
N ILE A 132 -6.38 7.44 -7.26
CA ILE A 132 -7.53 6.55 -7.14
C ILE A 132 -7.14 5.38 -6.23
N LEU A 133 -7.89 5.21 -5.14
CA LEU A 133 -7.79 4.05 -4.25
C LEU A 133 -9.02 3.17 -4.49
N LYS A 134 -8.87 2.08 -5.27
CA LYS A 134 -9.95 1.13 -5.53
C LYS A 134 -9.82 -0.06 -4.58
N HIS A 135 -10.70 -0.13 -3.59
CA HIS A 135 -10.58 -1.09 -2.49
C HIS A 135 -11.65 -2.19 -2.51
N GLY A 136 -12.82 -2.01 -3.14
CA GLY A 136 -13.82 -3.08 -3.32
C GLY A 136 -14.36 -3.69 -2.02
N ARG A 137 -14.60 -2.86 -0.99
CA ARG A 137 -14.91 -3.33 0.37
C ARG A 137 -16.09 -2.60 1.03
N GLY A 138 -16.88 -1.86 0.27
CA GLY A 138 -18.07 -1.19 0.80
C GLY A 138 -17.83 0.18 1.42
N LEU A 139 -18.94 0.88 1.69
CA LEU A 139 -18.98 2.31 2.00
C LEU A 139 -18.12 2.72 3.20
N LYS A 140 -18.05 1.91 4.26
CA LYS A 140 -17.26 2.23 5.47
C LYS A 140 -15.77 2.31 5.17
N TRP A 141 -15.26 1.50 4.24
CA TRP A 141 -13.88 1.62 3.76
C TRP A 141 -13.68 2.86 2.91
N SER A 142 -14.68 3.24 2.09
CA SER A 142 -14.63 4.51 1.35
C SER A 142 -14.59 5.72 2.29
N LEU A 143 -15.37 5.70 3.38
CA LEU A 143 -15.34 6.73 4.42
C LEU A 143 -13.97 6.78 5.12
N TYR A 144 -13.43 5.62 5.49
CA TYR A 144 -12.11 5.50 6.10
C TYR A 144 -11.01 6.09 5.19
N TYR A 145 -10.94 5.68 3.92
CA TYR A 145 -9.89 6.12 3.00
C TYR A 145 -10.04 7.60 2.61
N GLU A 146 -11.27 8.10 2.50
CA GLU A 146 -11.51 9.52 2.26
C GLU A 146 -10.95 10.38 3.39
N GLU A 147 -11.28 10.04 4.65
CA GLU A 147 -10.81 10.78 5.81
C GLU A 147 -9.31 10.62 6.05
N LEU A 148 -8.75 9.44 5.75
CA LEU A 148 -7.30 9.22 5.73
C LEU A 148 -6.62 10.18 4.75
N LEU A 149 -7.10 10.23 3.50
CA LEU A 149 -6.52 11.11 2.47
C LEU A 149 -6.63 12.58 2.86
N ARG A 150 -7.82 13.03 3.28
CA ARG A 150 -8.03 14.41 3.75
C ARG A 150 -7.09 14.77 4.90
N SER A 151 -7.04 13.90 5.90
CA SER A 151 -6.18 14.06 7.07
C SER A 151 -4.71 14.22 6.67
N VAL A 152 -4.20 13.37 5.79
CA VAL A 152 -2.81 13.46 5.34
C VAL A 152 -2.55 14.74 4.54
N PHE A 153 -3.36 15.03 3.53
CA PHE A 153 -3.14 16.19 2.65
C PHE A 153 -3.29 17.52 3.39
N GLU A 154 -4.37 17.69 4.15
CA GLU A 154 -4.68 18.95 4.79
C GLU A 154 -3.81 19.17 6.04
N GLN A 155 -3.54 18.13 6.81
CA GLN A 155 -2.86 18.29 8.10
C GLN A 155 -1.35 18.08 8.02
N LEU A 156 -0.88 17.09 7.27
CA LEU A 156 0.56 16.82 7.14
C LEU A 156 1.19 17.64 6.02
N LEU A 157 0.53 17.74 4.87
CA LEU A 157 1.09 18.44 3.70
C LEU A 157 0.63 19.88 3.56
N LYS A 158 -0.34 20.34 4.37
CA LYS A 158 -0.94 21.68 4.28
C LYS A 158 -1.43 22.01 2.87
N LYS A 159 -1.96 21.02 2.15
CA LYS A 159 -2.50 21.14 0.79
C LYS A 159 -3.99 20.83 0.78
N GLU A 160 -4.75 21.65 0.06
CA GLU A 160 -6.15 21.39 -0.20
C GLU A 160 -6.30 20.16 -1.10
N VAL A 161 -7.26 19.29 -0.76
CA VAL A 161 -7.60 18.12 -1.55
C VAL A 161 -9.12 18.03 -1.72
N LYS A 162 -9.55 17.73 -2.94
CA LYS A 162 -10.95 17.41 -3.25
C LYS A 162 -11.10 15.91 -3.35
N THR A 163 -11.99 15.34 -2.55
CA THR A 163 -12.29 13.92 -2.57
C THR A 163 -13.67 13.66 -3.16
N GLU A 164 -13.77 12.57 -3.89
CA GLU A 164 -15.02 11.94 -4.32
C GLU A 164 -14.92 10.46 -3.93
N ARG A 165 -16.06 9.85 -3.61
CA ARG A 165 -16.11 8.43 -3.28
C ARG A 165 -17.32 7.78 -3.90
N THR A 166 -17.18 6.49 -4.17
CA THR A 166 -18.31 5.58 -4.41
C THR A 166 -18.38 4.63 -3.22
N GLU A 167 -19.05 3.49 -3.37
CA GLU A 167 -19.01 2.43 -2.37
C GLU A 167 -17.62 1.76 -2.29
N ASP A 168 -16.91 1.64 -3.41
CA ASP A 168 -15.73 0.76 -3.54
C ASP A 168 -14.43 1.45 -3.95
N GLN A 169 -14.46 2.77 -4.13
CA GLN A 169 -13.29 3.55 -4.47
C GLN A 169 -13.37 4.98 -3.95
N VAL A 170 -12.20 5.54 -3.67
CA VAL A 170 -12.00 6.94 -3.32
C VAL A 170 -11.06 7.58 -4.34
N VAL A 171 -11.47 8.73 -4.86
CA VAL A 171 -10.69 9.56 -5.78
C VAL A 171 -10.31 10.84 -5.06
N ALA A 172 -9.03 11.21 -5.09
CA ALA A 172 -8.56 12.49 -4.56
C ALA A 172 -7.86 13.31 -5.65
N ARG A 173 -8.17 14.60 -5.70
CA ARG A 173 -7.62 15.55 -6.66
C ARG A 173 -7.04 16.77 -5.96
N PHE A 174 -5.84 17.18 -6.35
CA PHE A 174 -5.11 18.30 -5.74
C PHE A 174 -4.13 18.95 -6.73
N SER A 175 -3.64 20.14 -6.39
CA SER A 175 -2.65 20.86 -7.20
C SER A 175 -1.29 20.15 -7.20
N ALA A 176 -0.69 19.98 -8.38
CA ALA A 176 0.68 19.48 -8.53
C ALA A 176 1.75 20.43 -8.01
N VAL A 177 1.41 21.73 -7.93
CA VAL A 177 2.24 22.83 -7.43
C VAL A 177 1.82 23.17 -6.02
#